data_AF-A0A560EB16-F1
#
_entry.id   AF-A0A560EB16-F1
#
_cell.length_a   1.000
_cell.length_b   1.000
_cell.length_c   1.000
_cell.angle_alpha   90.00
_cell.angle_beta   90.00
_cell.angle_gamma   90.00
#
_symmetry.space_group_name_H-M   'P 1'
#
loop_
_entity.id
_entity.type
_entity.pdbx_description
1 polymer ?
#
loop_
_entity_poly.entity_id
_entity_poly.type
_entity_poly.pdbx_seq_one_letter_code
_entity_poly.pdbx_strand_id
1 'polypeptide(L)' 'MDWSEVVRKAVILAEKTGYVTFDQLNELMPSDEAEPEDIEALLTALSDRDIRIEED' A
#
# COMPACT_ATOMS: atom_id res chain seq x y z
N MET A 1 -1.95 15.24 0.99
CA MET A 1 -2.55 13.90 0.89
C MET A 1 -2.50 13.23 2.26
N ASP A 2 -3.56 12.53 2.71
CA ASP A 2 -3.50 11.76 3.97
C ASP A 2 -3.30 10.27 3.65
N TRP A 3 -2.04 9.84 3.61
CA TRP A 3 -1.62 8.46 3.29
C TRP A 3 -2.16 7.42 4.28
N SER A 4 -2.64 7.86 5.44
CA SER A 4 -3.27 7.01 6.47
C SER A 4 -4.52 6.29 5.95
N GLU A 5 -5.21 6.84 4.94
CA GLU A 5 -6.35 6.17 4.31
C GLU A 5 -5.92 5.05 3.35
N VAL A 6 -4.86 5.30 2.56
CA VAL A 6 -4.26 4.31 1.65
C VAL A 6 -3.75 3.12 2.44
N VAL A 7 -2.98 3.36 3.51
CA VAL A 7 -2.50 2.29 4.42
C VAL A 7 -3.67 1.49 4.98
N ARG A 8 -4.73 2.16 5.47
CA ARG A 8 -5.91 1.46 6.00
C ARG A 8 -6.57 0.56 4.95
N LYS A 9 -6.75 1.05 3.72
CA LYS A 9 -7.35 0.27 2.63
C LYS A 9 -6.45 -0.91 2.23
N ALA A 10 -5.15 -0.70 2.12
CA ALA A 10 -4.17 -1.75 1.85
C ALA A 10 -4.18 -2.83 2.94
N VAL A 11 -4.25 -2.45 4.22
CA VAL A 11 -4.40 -3.39 5.34
C VAL A 11 -5.68 -4.21 5.23
N ILE A 12 -6.82 -3.59 4.92
CA ILE A 12 -8.11 -4.30 4.76
C ILE A 12 -8.08 -5.28 3.58
N LEU A 13 -7.37 -4.93 2.50
CA LEU A 13 -7.16 -5.83 1.37
C LEU A 13 -6.30 -7.02 1.79
N ALA A 14 -5.15 -6.75 2.42
CA ALA A 14 -4.24 -7.77 2.93
C ALA A 14 -4.91 -8.70 3.96
N GLU A 15 -5.81 -8.22 4.81
CA GLU A 15 -6.53 -9.07 5.76
C GLU A 15 -7.40 -10.13 5.09
N LYS A 16 -7.88 -9.87 3.86
CA LYS A 16 -8.73 -10.80 3.11
C LYS A 16 -7.94 -11.85 2.34
N THR A 17 -6.80 -11.46 1.79
CA THR A 17 -6.00 -12.26 0.84
C THR A 17 -4.68 -12.76 1.43
N GLY A 18 -4.19 -12.15 2.51
CA GLY A 18 -2.86 -12.35 3.10
C GLY A 18 -1.75 -11.52 2.44
N TYR A 19 -2.06 -10.75 1.40
CA TYR A 19 -1.10 -9.95 0.63
C TYR A 19 -1.81 -8.82 -0.13
N VAL A 20 -1.06 -7.82 -0.57
CA VAL A 20 -1.50 -6.79 -1.52
C VAL A 20 -0.63 -6.79 -2.76
N THR A 21 -1.18 -6.40 -3.90
CA THR A 21 -0.39 -6.26 -5.14
C THR A 21 0.03 -4.82 -5.38
N PHE A 22 1.10 -4.63 -6.16
CA PHE A 22 1.50 -3.29 -6.59
C PHE A 22 0.38 -2.56 -7.34
N ASP A 23 -0.39 -3.27 -8.17
CA ASP A 23 -1.54 -2.69 -8.87
C ASP A 23 -2.61 -2.17 -7.91
N GLN A 24 -2.94 -2.95 -6.86
CA GLN A 24 -3.89 -2.50 -5.84
C GLN A 24 -3.38 -1.28 -5.08
N LEU A 25 -2.09 -1.24 -4.77
CA LEU A 25 -1.48 -0.07 -4.14
C LEU A 25 -1.52 1.15 -5.09
N ASN A 26 -1.16 0.96 -6.36
CA ASN A 26 -1.21 2.00 -7.39
C ASN A 26 -2.62 2.52 -7.65
N GLU A 27 -3.66 1.69 -7.56
CA GLU A 27 -5.07 2.13 -7.64
C GLU A 27 -5.51 2.96 -6.43
N LEU A 28 -4.95 2.66 -5.24
CA LEU A 28 -5.23 3.41 -4.02
C LEU A 28 -4.46 4.72 -3.94
N MET A 29 -3.33 4.82 -4.65
CA MET A 29 -2.51 6.02 -4.70
C MET A 29 -2.90 6.92 -5.88
N PRO A 30 -3.01 8.25 -5.69
CA PRO A 30 -3.12 9.17 -6.80
C PRO A 30 -1.78 9.19 -7.56
N SER A 31 -1.76 8.62 -8.76
CA SER A 31 -0.52 8.45 -9.55
C SER A 31 0.15 9.77 -9.94
N ASP A 32 -0.56 10.90 -9.85
CA ASP A 32 -0.05 12.25 -10.14
C ASP A 32 0.62 12.95 -8.95
N GLU A 33 0.42 12.46 -7.71
CA GLU A 33 0.90 13.13 -6.48
C GLU A 33 1.82 12.25 -5.62
N ALA A 34 1.96 10.97 -5.93
CA ALA A 34 2.80 10.05 -5.17
C ALA A 34 4.29 10.28 -5.45
N GLU A 35 5.04 10.76 -4.47
CA GLU A 35 6.50 10.84 -4.58
C GLU A 35 7.15 9.48 -4.23
N PRO A 36 8.38 9.20 -4.69
CA PRO A 36 9.09 7.97 -4.34
C PRO A 36 9.20 7.74 -2.82
N GLU A 37 9.32 8.82 -2.06
CA GLU A 37 9.40 8.82 -0.60
C GLU A 37 8.11 8.28 0.04
N ASP A 38 6.95 8.66 -0.52
CA ASP A 38 5.64 8.21 -0.05
C ASP A 38 5.45 6.71 -0.31
N ILE A 39 5.92 6.23 -1.47
CA ILE A 39 5.91 4.81 -1.82
C ILE A 39 6.74 4.03 -0.81
N GLU A 40 7.97 4.46 -0.54
CA GLU A 40 8.84 3.78 0.44
C GLU A 40 8.20 3.76 1.84
N ALA A 41 7.59 4.86 2.28
CA ALA A 41 6.89 4.94 3.55
C ALA A 41 5.72 3.96 3.62
N LEU A 42 4.95 3.81 2.53
CA LEU A 42 3.84 2.87 2.42
C LEU A 42 4.33 1.41 2.48
N LEU A 43 5.34 1.07 1.69
CA LEU A 43 5.93 -0.27 1.65
C LEU A 43 6.48 -0.67 3.03
N THR A 44 7.14 0.27 3.72
CA THR A 44 7.64 0.08 5.09
C THR A 44 6.49 -0.15 6.06
N ALA A 45 5.44 0.69 6.00
CA ALA A 45 4.29 0.58 6.90
C ALA A 45 3.49 -0.72 6.71
N LEU A 46 3.50 -1.30 5.50
CA LEU A 46 2.89 -2.60 5.21
C LEU A 46 3.78 -3.75 5.70
N SER A 47 5.09 -3.66 5.46
CA SER A 47 6.08 -4.64 5.92
C SER A 47 6.10 -4.76 7.46
N ASP A 48 6.01 -3.63 8.17
CA ASP A 48 5.91 -3.56 9.63
C ASP A 48 4.67 -4.25 10.20
N ARG A 49 3.65 -4.49 9.36
CA ARG A 49 2.39 -5.16 9.72
C ARG A 49 2.35 -6.62 9.28
N ASP A 50 3.49 -7.21 8.89
CA ASP A 50 3.58 -8.56 8.32
C ASP A 50 2.73 -8.74 7.04
N ILE A 51 2.45 -7.66 6.32
CA ILE A 51 1.71 -7.70 5.06
C ILE A 51 2.70 -7.93 3.92
N ARG A 52 2.47 -8.99 3.13
CA ARG A 52 3.25 -9.27 1.92
C ARG A 52 2.78 -8.41 0.76
N ILE A 53 3.73 -7.93 -0.02
CA ILE A 53 3.49 -7.19 -1.25
C ILE A 53 3.98 -8.08 -2.39
N GLU A 54 3.11 -8.37 -3.36
CA GLU A 54 3.41 -9.23 -4.50
C GLU A 54 3.35 -8.43 -5.82
N GLU A 55 4.20 -8.79 -6.77
CA GLU A 55 4.23 -8.30 -8.14
C GLU A 55 3.30 -9.17 -9.00
N ASP A 56 1.98 -8.98 -8.91
CA ASP A 56 1.01 -9.56 -9.86
C ASP A 56 0.68 -8.52 -10.95
#